data_AF-A0A9D1ZZJ2-F1
#
_entry.id   AF-A0A9D1ZZJ2-F1
#
_cell.length_a   1.000
_cell.length_b   1.000
_cell.length_c   1.000
_cell.angle_alpha   90.00
_cell.angle_beta   90.00
_cell.angle_gamma   90.00
#
_symmetry.space_group_name_H-M   'P 1'
#
loop_
_entity.id
_entity.type
_entity.pdbx_description
1 polymer ?
#
loop_
_entity_poly.entity_id
_entity_poly.type
_entity_poly.pdbx_seq_one_letter_code
_entity_poly.pdbx_strand_id
1 'polypeptide(L)'
;MRLWVKSFGKETKVQDFAGREIAKGAYGDRNSQYGWNVDHILPQSKGGTTADHNLVCCNIKTNDEKADKFPCFNANGKKFEIIRVQNHYEIKPAANVTQQEKQFDDELNFYDSASGLRFFKKLKGIQNKKRFVGSVLIRIEKLQNNAVVDFIEALFSEENISYPDFKPYIGYGLISNRPSSELRILVTNYDMPQKDDISELLNRCILLNTYFSAYFYPLDYVQSYEIDFSVMHFDDKNKMYDYMKNGGELAQIKGGLDNTLYISDLVIINTEAKEKLSETGKLQQYDYVYSQLSKNLKKEVEGR
;
A
#
# COMPACT_ATOMS: atom_id res chain seq x y z
N MET A 1 5.77 26.48 -24.80
CA MET A 1 5.00 26.19 -26.04
C MET A 1 4.62 24.73 -26.21
N ARG A 2 5.48 23.74 -25.95
CA ARG A 2 5.12 22.31 -26.03
C ARG A 2 3.88 21.94 -25.20
N LEU A 3 3.83 22.37 -23.94
CA LEU A 3 2.72 22.06 -23.02
C LEU A 3 1.39 22.62 -23.52
N TRP A 4 1.36 23.86 -24.01
CA TRP A 4 0.15 24.45 -24.62
C TRP A 4 -0.39 23.60 -25.77
N VAL A 5 0.48 23.19 -26.70
CA VAL A 5 0.06 22.39 -27.87
C VAL A 5 -0.47 21.02 -27.42
N LYS A 6 0.10 20.44 -26.36
CA LYS A 6 -0.38 19.19 -25.77
C LYS A 6 -1.75 19.35 -25.09
N SER A 7 -1.96 20.43 -24.34
CA SER A 7 -3.20 20.67 -23.58
C SER A 7 -4.36 21.19 -24.45
N PHE A 8 -4.08 22.03 -25.44
CA PHE A 8 -5.09 22.81 -26.17
C PHE A 8 -4.93 22.75 -27.70
N GLY A 9 -3.95 22.02 -28.23
CA GLY A 9 -3.74 21.89 -29.67
C GLY A 9 -3.38 23.21 -30.37
N LYS A 10 -4.17 23.54 -31.40
CA LYS A 10 -3.97 24.72 -32.25
C LYS A 10 -4.72 25.97 -31.75
N GLU A 11 -5.48 25.85 -30.67
CA GLU A 11 -6.25 26.97 -30.13
C GLU A 11 -5.36 28.13 -29.70
N THR A 12 -5.85 29.35 -29.96
CA THR A 12 -5.14 30.60 -29.65
C THR A 12 -5.68 31.30 -28.41
N LYS A 13 -6.92 31.00 -28.03
CA LYS A 13 -7.57 31.42 -26.78
C LYS A 13 -8.37 30.26 -26.20
N VAL A 14 -8.21 30.01 -24.91
CA VAL A 14 -8.93 28.97 -24.16
C VAL A 14 -9.25 29.48 -22.76
N GLN A 15 -10.08 28.74 -22.02
CA GLN A 15 -10.28 28.97 -20.60
C GLN A 15 -9.44 28.00 -19.77
N ASP A 16 -8.84 28.49 -18.69
CA ASP A 16 -8.21 27.63 -17.69
C ASP A 16 -9.25 26.90 -16.84
N PHE A 17 -8.79 26.02 -15.94
CA PHE A 17 -9.67 25.24 -15.05
C PHE A 17 -10.51 26.11 -14.09
N ALA A 18 -10.11 27.37 -13.85
CA ALA A 18 -10.85 28.32 -13.04
C ALA A 18 -11.90 29.11 -13.86
N GLY A 19 -11.87 28.97 -15.19
CA GLY A 19 -12.76 29.66 -16.13
C GLY A 19 -12.25 31.03 -16.55
N ARG A 20 -10.96 31.34 -16.36
CA ARG A 20 -10.34 32.57 -16.88
C ARG A 20 -9.80 32.34 -18.27
N GLU A 21 -10.01 33.30 -19.16
CA GLU A 21 -9.44 33.24 -20.50
C GLU A 21 -7.91 33.41 -20.45
N ILE A 22 -7.23 32.63 -21.27
CA ILE A 22 -5.79 32.70 -21.52
C ILE A 22 -5.54 32.70 -23.02
N ALA A 23 -4.56 33.50 -23.46
CA ALA A 23 -4.21 33.62 -24.87
C ALA A 23 -2.79 33.10 -25.11
N LYS A 24 -2.62 32.25 -26.12
CA LYS A 24 -1.33 31.60 -26.43
C LYS A 24 -0.16 32.58 -26.51
N GLY A 25 -0.40 33.75 -27.12
CA GLY A 25 0.59 34.82 -27.30
C GLY A 25 0.91 35.63 -26.04
N ALA A 26 0.14 35.51 -24.96
CA ALA A 26 0.32 36.25 -23.70
C ALA A 26 1.08 35.44 -22.64
N TYR A 27 1.94 34.51 -23.06
CA TYR A 27 2.72 33.69 -22.12
C TYR A 27 3.69 34.55 -21.31
N GLY A 28 3.57 34.51 -19.98
CA GLY A 28 4.41 35.27 -19.04
C GLY A 28 4.09 36.77 -18.95
N ASP A 29 3.09 37.26 -19.68
CA ASP A 29 2.71 38.67 -19.64
C ASP A 29 1.77 38.95 -18.46
N ARG A 30 2.34 39.39 -17.34
CA ARG A 30 1.61 39.78 -16.12
C ARG A 30 0.70 41.01 -16.30
N ASN A 31 0.92 41.82 -17.34
CA ASN A 31 0.12 43.03 -17.61
C ASN A 31 -1.11 42.73 -18.49
N SER A 32 -1.15 41.56 -19.12
CA SER A 32 -2.28 41.12 -19.93
C SER A 32 -3.37 40.47 -19.07
N GLN A 33 -4.63 40.82 -19.33
CA GLN A 33 -5.79 40.12 -18.74
C GLN A 33 -5.87 38.64 -19.17
N TYR A 34 -5.21 38.29 -20.28
CA TYR A 34 -5.11 36.93 -20.83
C TYR A 34 -3.78 36.26 -20.53
N GLY A 35 -2.97 36.87 -19.65
CA GLY A 35 -1.65 36.39 -19.26
C GLY A 35 -1.71 35.02 -18.60
N TRP A 36 -0.83 34.12 -19.02
CA TRP A 36 -0.79 32.76 -18.49
C TRP A 36 0.64 32.27 -18.27
N ASN A 37 0.80 31.33 -17.36
CA ASN A 37 2.07 30.66 -17.08
C ASN A 37 1.81 29.17 -16.78
N VAL A 38 2.88 28.45 -16.44
CA VAL A 38 2.80 27.04 -16.06
C VAL A 38 2.85 26.94 -14.54
N ASP A 39 1.88 26.24 -13.97
CA ASP A 39 1.81 25.93 -12.55
C ASP A 39 2.17 24.46 -12.29
N HIS A 40 2.73 24.19 -11.11
CA HIS A 40 2.98 22.83 -10.63
C HIS A 40 1.75 22.37 -9.83
N ILE A 41 1.07 21.30 -10.28
CA ILE A 41 -0.14 20.77 -9.63
C ILE A 41 0.17 20.43 -8.17
N LEU A 42 1.16 19.58 -7.91
CA LEU A 42 1.85 19.47 -6.63
C LEU A 42 2.95 20.55 -6.58
N PRO A 43 2.93 21.50 -5.62
CA PRO A 43 3.95 22.54 -5.53
C PRO A 43 5.37 21.99 -5.34
N GLN A 44 6.37 22.68 -5.88
CA GLN A 44 7.79 22.28 -5.72
C GLN A 44 8.22 22.26 -4.24
N SER A 45 7.71 23.21 -3.44
CA SER A 45 7.90 23.26 -1.98
C SER A 45 7.39 22.02 -1.24
N LYS A 46 6.54 21.21 -1.88
CA LYS A 46 5.96 19.96 -1.38
C LYS A 46 6.47 18.73 -2.15
N GLY A 47 7.59 18.85 -2.87
CA GLY A 47 8.21 17.73 -3.62
C GLY A 47 7.67 17.54 -5.05
N GLY A 48 6.91 18.48 -5.57
CA GLY A 48 6.42 18.47 -6.95
C GLY A 48 7.55 18.46 -7.99
N THR A 49 7.48 17.54 -8.93
CA THR A 49 8.46 17.44 -10.03
C THR A 49 8.07 18.37 -11.19
N THR A 50 9.03 18.75 -12.04
CA THR A 50 8.78 19.49 -13.29
C THR A 50 8.45 18.54 -14.46
N ALA A 51 7.91 17.36 -14.16
CA ALA A 51 7.46 16.41 -15.18
C ALA A 51 6.14 16.88 -15.81
N ASP A 52 5.93 16.56 -17.09
CA ASP A 52 4.75 16.98 -17.86
C ASP A 52 3.40 16.68 -17.17
N HIS A 53 3.30 15.61 -16.37
CA HIS A 53 2.08 15.22 -15.67
C HIS A 53 1.78 16.05 -14.42
N ASN A 54 2.76 16.81 -13.91
CA ASN A 54 2.61 17.69 -12.76
C ASN A 54 2.51 19.18 -13.18
N LEU A 55 2.43 19.47 -14.49
CA LEU A 55 2.41 20.82 -15.01
C LEU A 55 1.07 21.14 -15.69
N VAL A 56 0.50 22.29 -15.37
CA VAL A 56 -0.76 22.77 -15.96
C VAL A 56 -0.62 24.19 -16.47
N CYS A 57 -1.22 24.48 -17.63
CA CYS A 57 -1.32 25.85 -18.14
C CYS A 57 -2.53 26.55 -17.50
N CYS A 58 -2.31 27.68 -16.82
CA CYS A 58 -3.40 28.45 -16.21
C CYS A 58 -3.12 29.96 -16.26
N ASN A 59 -4.17 30.76 -16.02
CA ASN A 59 -4.01 32.20 -15.96
C ASN A 59 -3.07 32.59 -14.81
N ILE A 60 -2.24 33.63 -14.99
CA ILE A 60 -1.28 34.02 -13.95
C ILE A 60 -1.97 34.34 -12.63
N LYS A 61 -3.17 34.95 -12.65
CA LYS A 61 -3.96 35.19 -11.43
C LYS A 61 -4.42 33.89 -10.77
N THR A 62 -4.78 32.88 -11.56
CA THR A 62 -5.15 31.55 -11.04
C THR A 62 -3.95 30.88 -10.38
N ASN A 63 -2.77 30.98 -10.99
CA ASN A 63 -1.52 30.48 -10.42
C ASN A 63 -1.17 31.22 -9.13
N ASP A 64 -1.18 32.56 -9.13
CA ASP A 64 -0.88 33.38 -7.94
C ASP A 64 -1.89 33.11 -6.80
N GLU A 65 -3.17 32.86 -7.11
CA GLU A 65 -4.21 32.48 -6.13
C GLU A 65 -3.98 31.09 -5.55
N LYS A 66 -3.51 30.12 -6.36
CA LYS A 66 -3.14 28.78 -5.90
C LYS A 66 -1.86 28.81 -5.08
N ALA A 67 -0.78 29.40 -5.59
CA ALA A 67 0.55 29.40 -4.99
C ALA A 67 0.97 27.98 -4.53
N ASP A 68 1.49 27.86 -3.31
CA ASP A 68 1.86 26.60 -2.66
C ASP A 68 0.70 25.90 -1.94
N LYS A 69 -0.56 26.31 -2.16
CA LYS A 69 -1.73 25.72 -1.48
C LYS A 69 -2.01 24.32 -2.01
N PHE A 70 -2.02 23.36 -1.10
CA PHE A 70 -2.30 21.95 -1.34
C PHE A 70 -2.91 21.33 -0.06
N PRO A 71 -3.90 20.40 -0.14
CA PRO A 71 -4.52 19.90 -1.36
C PRO A 71 -5.65 20.79 -1.89
N CYS A 72 -6.18 21.72 -1.09
CA CYS A 72 -7.29 22.58 -1.47
C CYS A 72 -6.86 24.03 -1.73
N PHE A 73 -7.49 24.69 -2.70
CA PHE A 73 -7.30 26.12 -2.96
C PHE A 73 -8.57 26.77 -3.53
N ASN A 74 -8.63 28.10 -3.52
CA ASN A 74 -9.68 28.85 -4.19
C ASN A 74 -9.06 29.65 -5.33
N ALA A 75 -9.67 29.58 -6.51
CA ALA A 75 -9.30 30.41 -7.64
C ALA A 75 -10.54 30.90 -8.38
N ASN A 76 -10.54 32.16 -8.77
CA ASN A 76 -11.66 32.79 -9.49
C ASN A 76 -13.04 32.59 -8.82
N GLY A 77 -13.08 32.64 -7.48
CA GLY A 77 -14.30 32.42 -6.70
C GLY A 77 -14.81 30.97 -6.65
N LYS A 78 -14.05 30.01 -7.18
CA LYS A 78 -14.35 28.57 -7.14
C LYS A 78 -13.36 27.85 -6.24
N LYS A 79 -13.83 26.82 -5.54
CA LYS A 79 -13.00 25.94 -4.72
C LYS A 79 -12.54 24.74 -5.53
N PHE A 80 -11.27 24.38 -5.39
CA PHE A 80 -10.62 23.26 -6.05
C PHE A 80 -9.93 22.36 -5.03
N GLU A 81 -9.82 21.08 -5.38
CA GLU A 81 -9.07 20.05 -4.65
C GLU A 81 -8.09 19.37 -5.59
N ILE A 82 -6.89 19.10 -5.09
CA ILE A 82 -5.83 18.39 -5.78
C ILE A 82 -5.82 16.96 -5.24
N ILE A 83 -6.22 16.01 -6.07
CA ILE A 83 -6.29 14.60 -5.70
C ILE A 83 -5.15 13.83 -6.35
N ARG A 84 -4.67 12.78 -5.67
CA ARG A 84 -3.73 11.82 -6.27
C ARG A 84 -4.51 10.76 -7.02
N VAL A 85 -4.22 10.58 -8.31
CA VAL A 85 -4.81 9.54 -9.16
C VAL A 85 -3.66 8.68 -9.67
N GLN A 86 -3.57 7.45 -9.16
CA GLN A 86 -2.47 6.52 -9.44
C GLN A 86 -1.09 7.20 -9.19
N ASN A 87 -0.39 7.58 -10.27
CA ASN A 87 0.96 8.12 -10.27
C ASN A 87 1.04 9.63 -10.60
N HIS A 88 -0.08 10.36 -10.66
CA HIS A 88 -0.08 11.81 -10.88
C HIS A 88 -1.13 12.54 -10.03
N TYR A 89 -1.11 13.87 -10.08
CA TYR A 89 -2.06 14.73 -9.36
C TYR A 89 -3.02 15.41 -10.35
N GLU A 90 -4.28 15.55 -9.96
CA GLU A 90 -5.32 16.19 -10.77
C GLU A 90 -6.04 17.27 -9.96
N ILE A 91 -6.37 18.40 -10.60
CA ILE A 91 -7.17 19.49 -10.03
C ILE A 91 -8.65 19.22 -10.36
N LYS A 92 -9.50 19.12 -9.35
CA LYS A 92 -10.96 18.95 -9.51
C LYS A 92 -11.73 20.09 -8.84
N PRO A 93 -12.83 20.59 -9.44
CA PRO A 93 -13.74 21.48 -8.75
C PRO A 93 -14.33 20.76 -7.53
N ALA A 94 -14.27 21.39 -6.36
CA ALA A 94 -14.99 20.89 -5.20
C ALA A 94 -16.49 21.09 -5.48
N ALA A 95 -17.22 20.00 -5.69
CA ALA A 95 -18.67 20.08 -5.92
C ALA A 95 -19.34 20.85 -4.78
N ASN A 96 -20.39 21.62 -5.09
CA ASN A 96 -21.25 22.24 -4.08
C ASN A 96 -22.00 21.14 -3.31
N VAL A 97 -21.31 20.53 -2.35
CA VAL A 97 -21.88 19.55 -1.45
C VAL A 97 -22.68 20.33 -0.41
N THR A 98 -24.00 20.16 -0.50
CA THR A 98 -24.99 20.43 0.56
C THR A 98 -24.40 20.06 1.91
N GLN A 99 -24.64 20.85 2.95
CA GLN A 99 -23.97 20.87 4.27
C GLN A 99 -23.94 19.56 5.11
N GLN A 100 -23.98 18.36 4.53
CA GLN A 100 -24.02 17.09 5.26
C GLN A 100 -22.78 16.21 5.13
N GLU A 101 -21.80 16.54 4.29
CA GLU A 101 -20.51 15.80 4.30
C GLU A 101 -19.34 16.79 4.28
N LYS A 102 -19.02 17.34 5.46
CA LYS A 102 -17.69 17.90 5.72
C LYS A 102 -16.69 16.76 5.65
N GLN A 103 -16.16 16.51 4.46
CA GLN A 103 -15.01 15.64 4.29
C GLN A 103 -13.82 16.33 4.94
N PHE A 104 -13.46 15.76 6.09
CA PHE A 104 -12.37 16.11 6.97
C PHE A 104 -11.04 16.07 6.21
N ASP A 105 -10.43 17.23 6.00
CA ASP A 105 -8.99 17.33 5.82
C ASP A 105 -8.47 18.61 6.51
N ASP A 106 -8.80 18.74 7.79
CA ASP A 106 -7.85 19.39 8.70
C ASP A 106 -6.77 18.34 8.93
N GLU A 107 -5.58 18.60 8.38
CA GLU A 107 -4.35 17.84 8.63
C GLU A 107 -4.31 17.44 10.11
N LEU A 108 -4.25 16.13 10.37
CA LEU A 108 -4.30 15.58 11.73
C LEU A 108 -3.11 16.11 12.54
N ASN A 109 -3.35 17.15 13.33
CA ASN A 109 -2.32 17.75 14.17
C ASN A 109 -2.48 17.26 15.61
N PHE A 110 -1.64 16.31 16.01
CA PHE A 110 -1.64 15.79 17.38
C PHE A 110 -1.19 16.82 18.44
N TYR A 111 -0.54 17.92 18.06
CA TYR A 111 -0.21 19.03 18.96
C TYR A 111 -1.41 19.95 19.22
N ASP A 112 -2.46 19.89 18.40
CA ASP A 112 -3.74 20.55 18.66
C ASP A 112 -4.70 19.59 19.38
N SER A 113 -5.01 19.91 20.64
CA SER A 113 -5.88 19.07 21.47
C SER A 113 -7.27 18.91 20.86
N ALA A 114 -7.79 19.93 20.17
CA ALA A 114 -9.10 19.86 19.53
C ALA A 114 -9.07 18.90 18.32
N SER A 115 -8.05 18.98 17.47
CA SER A 115 -7.85 18.07 16.33
C SER A 115 -7.69 16.62 16.78
N GLY A 116 -6.82 16.37 17.77
CA GLY A 116 -6.65 15.04 18.37
C GLY A 116 -7.95 14.47 18.95
N LEU A 117 -8.72 15.27 19.68
CA LEU A 117 -10.01 14.84 20.23
C LEU A 117 -11.08 14.60 19.15
N ARG A 118 -11.12 15.42 18.09
CA ARG A 118 -12.01 15.20 16.93
C ARG A 118 -11.68 13.86 16.27
N PHE A 119 -10.40 13.61 16.02
CA PHE A 119 -9.93 12.37 15.42
C PHE A 119 -10.22 11.14 16.30
N PHE A 120 -9.95 11.22 17.61
CA PHE A 120 -10.31 10.16 18.55
C PHE A 120 -11.81 9.84 18.53
N LYS A 121 -12.68 10.85 18.54
CA LYS A 121 -14.14 10.65 18.46
C LYS A 121 -14.55 9.98 17.14
N LYS A 122 -13.92 10.35 16.02
CA LYS A 122 -14.11 9.68 14.72
C LYS A 122 -13.70 8.20 14.80
N LEU A 123 -12.52 7.90 15.36
CA LEU A 123 -12.05 6.53 15.55
C LEU A 123 -12.99 5.73 16.46
N LYS A 124 -13.48 6.32 17.55
CA LYS A 124 -14.45 5.68 18.46
C LYS A 124 -15.70 5.19 17.70
N GLY A 125 -16.17 5.96 16.71
CA GLY A 125 -17.33 5.61 15.89
C GLY A 125 -17.14 4.42 14.94
N ILE A 126 -15.91 3.98 14.69
CA ILE A 126 -15.61 2.87 13.75
C ILE A 126 -15.13 1.58 14.45
N GLN A 127 -15.00 1.56 15.78
CA GLN A 127 -14.42 0.40 16.49
C GLN A 127 -15.28 -0.87 16.41
N ASN A 128 -16.59 -0.72 16.24
CA ASN A 128 -17.55 -1.84 16.22
C ASN A 128 -17.80 -2.39 14.80
N LYS A 129 -16.97 -2.01 13.82
CA LYS A 129 -17.10 -2.51 12.45
C LYS A 129 -16.41 -3.86 12.31
N LYS A 130 -17.06 -4.74 11.54
CA LYS A 130 -16.46 -6.00 11.08
C LYS A 130 -15.23 -5.70 10.25
N ARG A 131 -14.24 -6.59 10.31
CA ARG A 131 -12.99 -6.43 9.58
C ARG A 131 -12.32 -7.74 9.25
N PHE A 132 -11.64 -7.73 8.12
CA PHE A 132 -10.71 -8.79 7.75
C PHE A 132 -9.30 -8.35 8.10
N VAL A 133 -8.52 -9.28 8.64
CA VAL A 133 -7.13 -9.08 9.05
C VAL A 133 -6.29 -10.13 8.36
N GLY A 134 -5.23 -9.68 7.70
CA GLY A 134 -4.28 -10.52 6.98
C GLY A 134 -3.05 -10.73 7.82
N SER A 135 -2.60 -11.96 7.88
CA SER A 135 -1.40 -12.37 8.61
C SER A 135 -0.56 -13.26 7.71
N VAL A 136 0.68 -12.86 7.45
CA VAL A 136 1.68 -13.68 6.75
C VAL A 136 2.78 -14.03 7.75
N LEU A 137 2.88 -15.30 8.12
CA LEU A 137 3.99 -15.80 8.93
C LEU A 137 5.05 -16.38 8.00
N ILE A 138 6.25 -15.80 8.03
CA ILE A 138 7.40 -16.29 7.27
C ILE A 138 8.38 -16.90 8.26
N ARG A 139 8.67 -18.18 8.09
CA ARG A 139 9.61 -18.95 8.91
C ARG A 139 10.81 -19.30 8.06
N ILE A 140 12.01 -19.13 8.58
CA ILE A 140 13.27 -19.37 7.86
C ILE A 140 14.26 -20.07 8.79
N GLU A 141 14.71 -21.28 8.46
CA GLU A 141 15.82 -21.91 9.20
C GLU A 141 17.17 -21.61 8.57
N LYS A 142 18.15 -21.36 9.45
CA LYS A 142 19.57 -21.15 9.11
C LYS A 142 19.79 -20.10 8.02
N LEU A 143 19.23 -18.91 8.23
CA LEU A 143 19.52 -17.74 7.43
C LEU A 143 21.04 -17.49 7.35
N GLN A 144 21.59 -17.50 6.13
CA GLN A 144 23.02 -17.23 5.87
C GLN A 144 23.27 -15.79 5.42
N ASN A 145 22.24 -15.10 4.90
CA ASN A 145 22.37 -13.74 4.37
C ASN A 145 21.17 -12.86 4.75
N ASN A 146 21.42 -11.83 5.56
CA ASN A 146 20.40 -10.90 6.04
C ASN A 146 19.74 -10.08 4.92
N ALA A 147 20.32 -9.99 3.73
CA ALA A 147 19.69 -9.34 2.58
C ALA A 147 18.35 -9.98 2.20
N VAL A 148 18.13 -11.26 2.56
CA VAL A 148 16.82 -11.91 2.40
C VAL A 148 15.77 -11.25 3.29
N VAL A 149 16.13 -10.84 4.51
CA VAL A 149 15.24 -10.14 5.43
C VAL A 149 14.94 -8.73 4.92
N ASP A 150 15.97 -7.99 4.50
CA ASP A 150 15.79 -6.65 3.91
C ASP A 150 14.88 -6.70 2.67
N PHE A 151 15.00 -7.76 1.86
CA PHE A 151 14.13 -8.00 0.71
C PHE A 151 12.67 -8.23 1.13
N ILE A 152 12.44 -9.04 2.18
CA ILE A 152 11.11 -9.28 2.73
C ILE A 152 10.51 -7.97 3.28
N GLU A 153 11.29 -7.19 4.03
CA GLU A 153 10.84 -5.90 4.56
C GLU A 153 10.47 -4.91 3.44
N ALA A 154 11.25 -4.87 2.36
CA ALA A 154 10.93 -4.05 1.20
C ALA A 154 9.68 -4.53 0.46
N LEU A 155 9.45 -5.85 0.37
CA LEU A 155 8.29 -6.43 -0.30
C LEU A 155 6.97 -6.18 0.46
N PHE A 156 7.04 -6.08 1.79
CA PHE A 156 5.91 -5.87 2.69
C PHE A 156 5.97 -4.52 3.43
N SER A 157 6.51 -3.49 2.77
CA SER A 157 6.75 -2.19 3.39
C SER A 157 5.49 -1.42 3.79
N GLU A 158 4.32 -1.84 3.30
CA GLU A 158 3.03 -1.22 3.61
C GLU A 158 2.33 -1.87 4.82
N GLU A 159 2.83 -3.03 5.27
CA GLU A 159 2.28 -3.79 6.37
C GLU A 159 3.03 -3.56 7.68
N ASN A 160 2.43 -4.02 8.77
CA ASN A 160 3.10 -4.06 10.06
C ASN A 160 3.97 -5.31 10.12
N ILE A 161 5.28 -5.12 10.22
CA ILE A 161 6.25 -6.20 10.36
C ILE A 161 6.65 -6.32 11.82
N SER A 162 6.69 -7.55 12.33
CA SER A 162 7.15 -7.87 13.67
C SER A 162 7.93 -9.17 13.70
N TYR A 163 8.75 -9.35 14.73
CA TYR A 163 9.64 -10.50 14.90
C TYR A 163 9.24 -11.25 16.17
N PRO A 164 8.21 -12.12 16.11
CA PRO A 164 7.65 -12.73 17.30
C PRO A 164 8.59 -13.77 17.91
N ASP A 165 8.86 -13.61 19.20
CA ASP A 165 9.57 -14.60 20.03
C ASP A 165 8.59 -15.65 20.57
N PHE A 166 8.16 -16.58 19.71
CA PHE A 166 7.37 -17.72 20.18
C PHE A 166 8.30 -18.77 20.78
N LYS A 167 8.17 -19.02 22.08
CA LYS A 167 8.81 -20.19 22.70
C LYS A 167 8.25 -21.46 22.04
N PRO A 168 9.08 -22.35 21.48
CA PRO A 168 8.58 -23.56 20.84
C PRO A 168 7.82 -24.40 21.87
N TYR A 169 6.51 -24.56 21.66
CA TYR A 169 5.67 -25.40 22.50
C TYR A 169 5.78 -26.84 22.00
N ILE A 170 6.65 -27.62 22.63
CA ILE A 170 6.64 -29.07 22.45
C ILE A 170 5.58 -29.62 23.40
N GLY A 171 4.58 -30.33 22.86
CA GLY A 171 3.62 -31.07 23.67
C GLY A 171 4.34 -31.92 24.73
N TYR A 172 3.73 -32.03 25.92
CA TYR A 172 4.26 -32.69 27.13
C TYR A 172 5.26 -31.89 28.00
N GLY A 173 5.06 -30.58 28.15
CA GLY A 173 5.57 -29.84 29.33
C GLY A 173 7.09 -29.63 29.41
N LEU A 174 7.82 -29.85 28.33
CA LEU A 174 9.26 -29.58 28.25
C LEU A 174 9.50 -28.34 27.38
N ILE A 175 9.93 -27.25 28.01
CA ILE A 175 10.42 -26.05 27.31
C ILE A 175 11.83 -26.37 26.80
N SER A 176 12.05 -26.43 25.49
CA SER A 176 13.42 -26.48 24.96
C SER A 176 14.06 -25.08 25.07
N ASN A 177 15.12 -24.98 25.86
CA ASN A 177 16.02 -23.81 25.88
C ASN A 177 16.97 -23.78 24.67
N ARG A 178 16.68 -24.50 23.58
CA ARG A 178 17.53 -24.44 22.39
C ARG A 178 17.20 -23.14 21.65
N PRO A 179 18.19 -22.29 21.35
CA PRO A 179 17.99 -21.20 20.41
C PRO A 179 17.56 -21.84 19.09
N SER A 180 16.33 -21.55 18.68
CA SER A 180 15.88 -21.95 17.36
C SER A 180 16.73 -21.21 16.35
N SER A 181 17.36 -21.91 15.40
CA SER A 181 17.96 -21.27 14.23
C SER A 181 16.91 -20.78 13.24
N GLU A 182 15.63 -20.79 13.64
CA GLU A 182 14.48 -20.32 12.90
C GLU A 182 14.24 -18.84 13.17
N LEU A 183 14.37 -18.02 12.14
CA LEU A 183 13.86 -16.65 12.11
C LEU A 183 12.36 -16.67 11.79
N ARG A 184 11.58 -15.90 12.53
CA ARG A 184 10.15 -15.69 12.29
C ARG A 184 9.86 -14.24 12.01
N ILE A 185 9.17 -13.98 10.91
CA ILE A 185 8.74 -12.65 10.49
C ILE A 185 7.23 -12.71 10.36
N LEU A 186 6.53 -11.87 11.12
CA LEU A 186 5.09 -11.75 11.06
C LEU A 186 4.73 -10.43 10.39
N VAL A 187 4.12 -10.53 9.22
CA VAL A 187 3.59 -9.41 8.45
C VAL A 187 2.07 -9.34 8.66
N THR A 188 1.56 -8.19 9.09
CA THR A 188 0.15 -8.03 9.42
C THR A 188 -0.48 -6.81 8.76
N ASN A 189 -1.59 -7.04 8.05
CA ASN A 189 -2.51 -6.00 7.62
C ASN A 189 -3.78 -6.05 8.50
N TYR A 190 -3.98 -5.01 9.31
CA TYR A 190 -5.08 -4.95 10.27
C TYR A 190 -6.44 -4.55 9.67
N ASP A 191 -6.51 -4.22 8.38
CA ASP A 191 -7.75 -3.78 7.73
C ASP A 191 -7.73 -4.06 6.22
N MET A 192 -8.31 -5.18 5.81
CA MET A 192 -8.47 -5.55 4.40
C MET A 192 -9.96 -5.60 4.00
N PRO A 193 -10.62 -4.44 3.85
CA PRO A 193 -12.06 -4.38 3.61
C PRO A 193 -12.49 -4.97 2.26
N GLN A 194 -11.61 -5.04 1.26
CA GLN A 194 -11.91 -5.51 -0.10
C GLN A 194 -11.22 -6.85 -0.40
N LYS A 195 -11.80 -7.60 -1.35
CA LYS A 195 -11.18 -8.84 -1.87
C LYS A 195 -9.86 -8.57 -2.61
N ASP A 196 -9.76 -7.40 -3.22
CA ASP A 196 -8.54 -6.96 -3.93
C ASP A 196 -7.37 -6.82 -2.94
N ASP A 197 -7.61 -6.33 -1.72
CA ASP A 197 -6.60 -6.23 -0.67
C ASP A 197 -6.01 -7.61 -0.32
N ILE A 198 -6.89 -8.62 -0.20
CA ILE A 198 -6.50 -10.01 0.08
C ILE A 198 -5.71 -10.60 -1.10
N SER A 199 -6.17 -10.31 -2.33
CA SER A 199 -5.54 -10.81 -3.56
C SER A 199 -4.16 -10.20 -3.78
N GLU A 200 -3.99 -8.92 -3.49
CA GLU A 200 -2.71 -8.22 -3.57
C GLU A 200 -1.69 -8.76 -2.56
N LEU A 201 -2.12 -9.02 -1.33
CA LEU A 201 -1.25 -9.63 -0.32
C LEU A 201 -0.89 -11.08 -0.68
N LEU A 202 -1.83 -11.86 -1.23
CA LEU A 202 -1.55 -13.20 -1.77
C LEU A 202 -0.52 -13.15 -2.90
N ASN A 203 -0.66 -12.22 -3.86
CA ASN A 203 0.29 -12.06 -4.96
C ASN A 203 1.71 -11.79 -4.46
N ARG A 204 1.87 -10.99 -3.39
CA ARG A 204 3.18 -10.78 -2.76
C ARG A 204 3.72 -12.04 -2.06
N CYS A 205 2.86 -12.85 -1.46
CA CYS A 205 3.26 -14.15 -0.91
C CYS A 205 3.75 -15.12 -2.01
N ILE A 206 3.03 -15.18 -3.14
CA ILE A 206 3.43 -15.97 -4.33
C ILE A 206 4.76 -15.46 -4.89
N LEU A 207 4.93 -14.13 -4.97
CA LEU A 207 6.17 -13.53 -5.43
C LEU A 207 7.34 -13.93 -4.53
N LEU A 208 7.18 -13.81 -3.22
CA LEU A 208 8.17 -14.23 -2.24
C LEU A 208 8.49 -15.73 -2.36
N ASN A 209 7.48 -16.59 -2.45
CA ASN A 209 7.66 -18.04 -2.65
C ASN A 209 8.42 -18.35 -3.95
N THR A 210 8.19 -17.56 -5.01
CA THR A 210 8.92 -17.68 -6.27
C THR A 210 10.42 -17.38 -6.09
N TYR A 211 10.77 -16.35 -5.33
CA TYR A 211 12.18 -16.03 -5.02
C TYR A 211 12.83 -17.06 -4.11
N PHE A 212 12.12 -17.50 -3.06
CA PHE A 212 12.64 -18.53 -2.17
C PHE A 212 12.95 -19.82 -2.93
N SER A 213 11.98 -20.38 -3.64
CA SER A 213 12.11 -21.65 -4.36
C SER A 213 13.12 -21.61 -5.52
N ALA A 214 13.22 -20.48 -6.23
CA ALA A 214 14.02 -20.39 -7.45
C ALA A 214 15.38 -19.70 -7.28
N TYR A 215 15.63 -19.01 -6.17
CA TYR A 215 16.84 -18.21 -5.97
C TYR A 215 17.46 -18.34 -4.57
N PHE A 216 16.73 -18.01 -3.50
CA PHE A 216 17.33 -17.96 -2.15
C PHE A 216 17.69 -19.35 -1.61
N TYR A 217 16.80 -20.33 -1.76
CA TYR A 217 17.07 -21.70 -1.34
C TYR A 217 18.16 -22.38 -2.21
N PRO A 218 18.11 -22.33 -3.56
CA PRO A 218 19.16 -22.93 -4.40
C PRO A 218 20.57 -22.34 -4.22
N LEU A 219 20.70 -21.10 -3.76
CA LEU A 219 21.98 -20.44 -3.49
C LEU A 219 22.42 -20.55 -2.02
N ASP A 220 21.78 -21.42 -1.24
CA ASP A 220 22.08 -21.66 0.18
C ASP A 220 22.00 -20.39 1.06
N TYR A 221 21.22 -19.38 0.66
CA TYR A 221 20.97 -18.21 1.51
C TYR A 221 20.05 -18.52 2.70
N VAL A 222 19.26 -19.58 2.58
CA VAL A 222 18.41 -20.16 3.63
C VAL A 222 18.44 -21.69 3.52
N GLN A 223 18.34 -22.42 4.63
CA GLN A 223 18.26 -23.89 4.57
C GLN A 223 16.85 -24.37 4.29
N SER A 224 15.86 -23.76 4.92
CA SER A 224 14.45 -24.09 4.69
C SER A 224 13.58 -22.90 5.01
N TYR A 225 12.39 -22.86 4.44
CA TYR A 225 11.44 -21.78 4.62
C TYR A 225 9.99 -22.28 4.63
N GLU A 226 9.09 -21.49 5.17
CA GLU A 226 7.64 -21.68 5.09
C GLU A 226 6.97 -20.30 5.09
N ILE A 227 5.92 -20.13 4.30
CA ILE A 227 5.12 -18.90 4.25
C ILE A 227 3.67 -19.28 4.52
N ASP A 228 3.07 -18.78 5.59
CA ASP A 228 1.66 -19.03 5.91
C ASP A 228 0.87 -17.74 5.75
N PHE A 229 0.04 -17.66 4.71
CA PHE A 229 -0.90 -16.55 4.56
C PHE A 229 -2.30 -16.93 5.06
N SER A 230 -2.72 -16.27 6.13
CA SER A 230 -4.03 -16.45 6.75
C SER A 230 -4.83 -15.16 6.77
N VAL A 231 -6.11 -15.27 6.43
CA VAL A 231 -7.10 -14.21 6.65
C VAL A 231 -8.02 -14.61 7.79
N MET A 232 -8.30 -13.66 8.68
CA MET A 232 -9.25 -13.80 9.78
C MET A 232 -10.36 -12.76 9.66
N HIS A 233 -11.56 -13.11 10.09
CA HIS A 233 -12.71 -12.21 10.17
C HIS A 233 -13.08 -11.97 11.63
N PHE A 234 -13.17 -10.70 12.03
CA PHE A 234 -13.60 -10.30 13.37
C PHE A 234 -14.85 -9.45 13.29
N ASP A 235 -15.78 -9.67 14.23
CA ASP A 235 -17.00 -8.85 14.31
C ASP A 235 -16.71 -7.40 14.72
N ASP A 236 -15.67 -7.21 15.52
CA ASP A 236 -15.24 -5.92 16.03
C ASP A 236 -13.74 -5.93 16.39
N LYS A 237 -13.21 -4.74 16.67
CA LYS A 237 -11.78 -4.55 16.91
C LYS A 237 -11.32 -5.09 18.28
N ASN A 238 -12.20 -5.22 19.27
CA ASN A 238 -11.83 -5.78 20.57
C ASN A 238 -11.56 -7.28 20.45
N LYS A 239 -12.43 -8.02 19.75
CA LYS A 239 -12.22 -9.45 19.47
C LYS A 239 -10.91 -9.69 18.72
N MET A 240 -10.58 -8.82 17.77
CA MET A 240 -9.29 -8.85 17.07
C MET A 240 -8.12 -8.70 18.05
N TYR A 241 -8.14 -7.69 18.93
CA TYR A 241 -7.06 -7.48 19.90
C TYR A 241 -6.94 -8.60 20.93
N ASP A 242 -8.07 -9.13 21.42
CA ASP A 242 -8.09 -10.27 22.34
C ASP A 242 -7.46 -11.51 21.69
N TYR A 243 -7.77 -11.76 20.43
CA TYR A 243 -7.16 -12.84 19.67
C TYR A 243 -5.66 -12.64 19.48
N MET A 244 -5.22 -11.45 19.07
CA MET A 244 -3.80 -11.14 18.84
C MET A 244 -2.98 -11.19 20.13
N LYS A 245 -3.55 -10.76 21.26
CA LYS A 245 -2.89 -10.80 22.58
C LYS A 245 -2.62 -12.23 23.05
N ASN A 246 -3.48 -13.17 22.69
CA ASN A 246 -3.33 -14.58 23.06
C ASN A 246 -2.44 -15.36 22.07
N GLY A 247 -1.69 -14.66 21.22
CA GLY A 247 -0.73 -15.26 20.28
C GLY A 247 -1.34 -15.71 18.95
N GLY A 248 -2.66 -15.53 18.74
CA GLY A 248 -3.37 -15.97 17.53
C GLY A 248 -3.17 -17.45 17.18
N GLU A 249 -3.73 -17.92 16.06
CA GLU A 249 -3.44 -19.27 15.53
C GLU A 249 -1.97 -19.43 15.09
N LEU A 250 -1.15 -18.38 15.16
CA LEU A 250 0.32 -18.42 15.00
C LEU A 250 0.99 -19.35 16.04
N ALA A 251 0.28 -19.71 17.11
CA ALA A 251 0.72 -20.72 18.08
C ALA A 251 0.62 -22.18 17.58
N GLN A 252 0.05 -22.45 16.39
CA GLN A 252 -0.02 -23.80 15.80
C GLN A 252 1.18 -24.12 14.91
N ILE A 253 2.39 -23.79 15.38
CA ILE A 253 3.66 -24.11 14.72
C ILE A 253 3.69 -25.63 14.47
N LYS A 254 3.46 -26.03 13.23
CA LYS A 254 3.63 -27.42 12.81
C LYS A 254 5.11 -27.65 12.51
N GLY A 255 5.65 -28.71 13.11
CA GLY A 255 6.81 -29.46 12.62
C GLY A 255 8.00 -28.68 12.03
N GLY A 256 8.75 -29.36 11.18
CA GLY A 256 9.82 -28.76 10.37
C GLY A 256 9.27 -28.03 9.15
N LEU A 257 10.09 -27.18 8.54
CA LEU A 257 9.74 -26.41 7.34
C LEU A 257 9.86 -27.28 6.08
N ASP A 258 8.92 -27.13 5.15
CA ASP A 258 8.79 -27.95 3.94
C ASP A 258 8.97 -27.17 2.62
N ASN A 259 9.41 -25.91 2.69
CA ASN A 259 9.74 -25.05 1.54
C ASN A 259 8.53 -24.72 0.66
N THR A 260 7.40 -24.37 1.29
CA THR A 260 6.17 -24.02 0.58
C THR A 260 5.49 -22.75 1.11
N LEU A 261 4.42 -22.37 0.41
CA LEU A 261 3.43 -21.37 0.79
C LEU A 261 2.13 -22.08 1.16
N TYR A 262 1.60 -21.85 2.36
CA TYR A 262 0.27 -22.25 2.78
C TYR A 262 -0.72 -21.09 2.76
N ILE A 263 -1.97 -21.37 2.42
CA ILE A 263 -3.07 -20.39 2.47
C ILE A 263 -4.28 -20.91 3.24
N SER A 264 -4.97 -20.03 3.98
CA SER A 264 -6.17 -20.40 4.74
C SER A 264 -7.45 -20.41 3.90
N ASP A 265 -8.51 -21.07 4.39
CA ASP A 265 -9.81 -21.13 3.71
C ASP A 265 -10.37 -19.75 3.34
N LEU A 266 -10.19 -18.75 4.20
CA LEU A 266 -10.66 -17.39 3.92
C LEU A 266 -9.86 -16.70 2.81
N VAL A 267 -8.58 -17.05 2.62
CA VAL A 267 -7.82 -16.61 1.44
C VAL A 267 -8.42 -17.25 0.18
N ILE A 268 -8.67 -18.56 0.21
CA ILE A 268 -9.20 -19.31 -0.92
C ILE A 268 -10.59 -18.79 -1.35
N ILE A 269 -11.46 -18.51 -0.39
CA ILE A 269 -12.83 -18.01 -0.64
C ILE A 269 -12.83 -16.61 -1.26
N ASN A 270 -11.83 -15.79 -0.92
CA ASN A 270 -11.79 -14.38 -1.30
C ASN A 270 -10.83 -14.07 -2.45
N THR A 271 -10.21 -15.08 -3.06
CA THR A 271 -9.27 -14.93 -4.17
C THR A 271 -9.54 -15.97 -5.27
N GLU A 272 -8.83 -15.87 -6.38
CA GLU A 272 -8.84 -16.86 -7.47
C GLU A 272 -8.07 -18.16 -7.10
N ALA A 273 -7.57 -18.29 -5.87
CA ALA A 273 -6.80 -19.47 -5.46
C ALA A 273 -7.62 -20.77 -5.50
N LYS A 274 -8.94 -20.67 -5.31
CA LYS A 274 -9.86 -21.82 -5.37
C LYS A 274 -9.82 -22.56 -6.70
N GLU A 275 -9.58 -21.85 -7.80
CA GLU A 275 -9.52 -22.45 -9.15
C GLU A 275 -8.28 -23.33 -9.34
N LYS A 276 -7.32 -23.24 -8.41
CA LYS A 276 -5.98 -23.84 -8.53
C LYS A 276 -5.69 -24.91 -7.46
N LEU A 277 -6.67 -25.27 -6.63
CA LEU A 277 -6.53 -26.24 -5.52
C LEU A 277 -7.46 -27.44 -5.68
N SER A 278 -7.00 -28.62 -5.26
CA SER A 278 -7.79 -29.85 -5.16
C SER A 278 -8.08 -30.21 -3.68
N GLU A 279 -9.36 -30.11 -3.30
CA GLU A 279 -9.97 -30.41 -1.98
C GLU A 279 -9.53 -29.57 -0.75
N THR A 280 -10.46 -29.40 0.20
CA THR A 280 -10.44 -28.34 1.23
C THR A 280 -10.01 -28.81 2.63
N GLY A 281 -9.06 -28.09 3.24
CA GLY A 281 -8.62 -28.19 4.65
C GLY A 281 -8.19 -26.82 5.18
N LYS A 282 -8.04 -26.63 6.50
CA LYS A 282 -7.86 -25.30 7.14
C LYS A 282 -6.70 -24.44 6.62
N LEU A 283 -5.57 -25.07 6.32
CA LEU A 283 -4.40 -24.49 5.65
C LEU A 283 -4.04 -25.45 4.52
N GLN A 284 -3.91 -24.92 3.31
CA GLN A 284 -3.69 -25.70 2.10
C GLN A 284 -2.38 -25.27 1.44
N GLN A 285 -1.57 -26.27 1.10
CA GLN A 285 -0.33 -26.06 0.37
C GLN A 285 -0.65 -25.42 -0.99
N TYR A 286 0.05 -24.33 -1.31
CA TYR A 286 -0.18 -23.49 -2.46
C TYR A 286 1.15 -23.16 -3.15
N ASP A 287 1.74 -24.17 -3.78
CA ASP A 287 3.03 -24.11 -4.50
C ASP A 287 3.01 -23.30 -5.79
N TYR A 288 2.07 -22.36 -5.93
CA TYR A 288 2.02 -21.53 -7.10
C TYR A 288 3.22 -20.57 -7.13
N VAL A 289 3.82 -20.42 -8.31
CA VAL A 289 4.95 -19.52 -8.57
C VAL A 289 4.73 -18.77 -9.87
N TYR A 290 5.35 -17.60 -10.01
CA TYR A 290 5.36 -16.88 -11.27
C TYR A 290 6.30 -17.56 -12.27
N SER A 291 5.74 -18.41 -13.15
CA SER A 291 6.50 -19.31 -14.03
C SER A 291 7.61 -18.63 -14.84
N GLN A 292 7.35 -17.45 -15.40
CA GLN A 292 8.36 -16.73 -16.20
C GLN A 292 9.47 -16.15 -15.32
N LEU A 293 9.12 -15.60 -14.15
CA LEU A 293 10.10 -15.11 -13.18
C LEU A 293 10.95 -16.27 -12.64
N SER A 294 10.33 -17.38 -12.25
CA SER A 294 11.02 -18.58 -11.79
C SER A 294 12.05 -19.07 -12.81
N LYS A 295 11.69 -19.12 -14.10
CA LYS A 295 12.63 -19.48 -15.18
C LYS A 295 13.81 -18.51 -15.28
N ASN A 296 13.56 -17.21 -15.15
CA ASN A 296 14.63 -16.20 -15.20
C ASN A 296 15.56 -16.33 -13.99
N LEU A 297 15.00 -16.50 -12.78
CA LEU A 297 15.79 -16.67 -11.56
C LEU A 297 16.67 -17.93 -11.60
N LYS A 298 16.13 -19.06 -12.10
CA LYS A 298 16.92 -20.29 -12.26
C LYS A 298 18.12 -20.11 -13.19
N LYS A 299 17.99 -19.31 -14.26
CA LYS A 299 19.13 -18.96 -15.12
C LYS A 299 20.20 -18.15 -14.39
N GLU A 300 19.80 -17.24 -13.51
CA GLU A 300 20.74 -16.48 -12.67
C GLU A 300 21.47 -17.38 -11.66
N VAL A 301 20.81 -18.43 -11.16
CA VAL A 301 21.44 -19.44 -10.30
C VAL A 301 22.43 -20.31 -11.10
N GLU A 302 22.03 -20.81 -12.28
CA GLU A 302 22.89 -21.63 -13.16
C GLU A 302 24.11 -20.86 -13.71
N GLY A 303 24.03 -19.53 -13.78
CA GLY A 303 25.11 -18.65 -14.24
C GLY A 303 26.19 -18.35 -13.18
N ARG A 304 26.05 -18.87 -11.95
CA ARG A 304 27.03 -18.76 -10.86
C ARG A 304 27.79 -20.05 -10.67
#